data_AF-W7J0J3-F1
#
_entry.id   AF-W7J0J3-F1
#
_cell.length_a   1.000
_cell.length_b   1.000
_cell.length_c   1.000
_cell.angle_alpha   90.00
_cell.angle_beta   90.00
_cell.angle_gamma   90.00
#
_symmetry.space_group_name_H-M   'P 1'
#
loop_
_entity.id
_entity.type
_entity.pdbx_description
1 polymer ?
#
loop_
_entity_poly.entity_id
_entity_poly.type
_entity_poly.pdbx_seq_one_letter_code
_entity_poly.pdbx_strand_id
1 'polypeptide(L)'
;MPAALASMLILTPEDVATCLTTRRGLVEAEIAATEAEMAPLPRIFVLEDEYALALRRAEAEWLRSVVDDLRSGALWWDLSLVKGFAGP
;
A
#
# COMPACT_ATOMS: atom_id res chain seq x y z
N MET A 1 -4.67 6.42 -7.10
CA MET A 1 -5.78 7.17 -6.46
C MET A 1 -5.84 6.82 -4.97
N PRO A 2 -5.82 7.81 -4.04
CA PRO A 2 -5.82 7.58 -2.59
C PRO A 2 -7.19 7.17 -2.01
N ALA A 3 -8.19 6.90 -2.84
CA ALA A 3 -9.60 6.80 -2.43
C ALA A 3 -10.01 5.48 -1.74
N ALA A 4 -9.13 4.49 -1.57
CA ALA A 4 -9.52 3.20 -1.00
C ALA A 4 -9.45 3.16 0.54
N LEU A 5 -8.51 3.87 1.16
CA LEU A 5 -8.28 3.76 2.61
C LEU A 5 -9.40 4.38 3.44
N ALA A 6 -9.99 5.48 2.99
CA ALA A 6 -11.09 6.13 3.71
C ALA A 6 -12.36 5.24 3.79
N SER A 7 -12.59 4.41 2.77
CA SER A 7 -13.74 3.49 2.73
C SER A 7 -13.48 2.18 3.50
N MET A 8 -12.22 1.87 3.84
CA MET A 8 -11.83 0.63 4.53
C MET A 8 -12.27 0.60 6.00
N LEU A 9 -12.57 1.75 6.62
CA LEU A 9 -13.06 1.82 8.00
C LEU A 9 -14.44 1.15 8.21
N ILE A 10 -15.14 0.83 7.11
CA ILE A 10 -16.42 0.11 7.13
C ILE A 10 -16.19 -1.42 7.14
N LEU A 11 -15.00 -1.86 6.73
CA LEU A 11 -14.60 -3.27 6.71
C LEU A 11 -13.94 -3.68 8.03
N THR A 12 -13.83 -5.00 8.25
CA THR A 12 -13.07 -5.53 9.39
C THR A 12 -11.57 -5.36 9.16
N PRO A 13 -10.74 -5.29 10.22
CA PRO A 13 -9.29 -5.29 10.08
C PRO A 13 -8.74 -6.46 9.24
N GLU A 14 -9.38 -7.63 9.31
CA GLU A 14 -9.01 -8.82 8.54
C GLU A 14 -9.30 -8.65 7.04
N ASP A 15 -10.47 -8.12 6.68
CA ASP A 15 -10.81 -7.83 5.29
C ASP A 15 -9.86 -6.79 4.70
N VAL A 16 -9.54 -5.75 5.47
CA VAL A 16 -8.58 -4.71 5.06
C VAL A 16 -7.19 -5.30 4.88
N ALA A 17 -6.72 -6.14 5.80
CA ALA A 17 -5.43 -6.82 5.67
C ALA A 17 -5.36 -7.65 4.39
N THR A 18 -6.45 -8.34 4.03
CA THR A 18 -6.56 -9.11 2.79
C THR A 18 -6.47 -8.21 1.55
N CYS A 19 -7.24 -7.12 1.50
CA CYS A 19 -7.19 -6.17 0.39
C CYS A 19 -5.80 -5.53 0.22
N LEU A 20 -5.17 -5.10 1.33
CA LEU A 20 -3.85 -4.47 1.30
C LEU A 20 -2.74 -5.47 0.94
N THR A 21 -2.87 -6.74 1.35
CA THR A 21 -1.95 -7.81 0.92
C THR A 21 -2.01 -8.00 -0.60
N THR A 22 -3.21 -8.06 -1.18
CA THR A 22 -3.38 -8.16 -2.65
C THR A 22 -2.78 -6.96 -3.36
N ARG A 23 -3.06 -5.74 -2.87
CA ARG A 23 -2.47 -4.52 -3.42
C ARG A 23 -0.95 -4.53 -3.38
N ARG A 24 -0.36 -4.96 -2.26
CA ARG A 24 1.10 -5.06 -2.11
C ARG A 24 1.71 -5.95 -3.17
N GLY A 25 1.11 -7.13 -3.42
CA GLY A 25 1.57 -8.05 -4.46
C GLY A 25 1.54 -7.44 -5.87
N LEU A 26 0.52 -6.63 -6.19
CA LEU A 26 0.46 -5.91 -7.46
C LEU A 26 1.59 -4.86 -7.58
N VAL A 27 1.83 -4.09 -6.52
CA VAL A 27 2.91 -3.09 -6.50
C VAL A 27 4.28 -3.75 -6.62
N GLU A 28 4.52 -4.85 -5.91
CA GLU A 28 5.76 -5.63 -5.99
C GLU A 28 6.00 -6.20 -7.40
N ALA A 29 4.94 -6.67 -8.07
CA ALA A 29 5.02 -7.13 -9.45
C ALA A 29 5.36 -6.00 -10.44
N GLU A 30 4.76 -4.81 -10.26
CA GLU A 30 5.08 -3.63 -11.08
C GLU A 30 6.54 -3.18 -10.89
N ILE A 31 7.04 -3.18 -9.64
CA ILE A 31 8.45 -2.89 -9.33
C ILE A 31 9.37 -3.82 -10.12
N ALA A 32 9.12 -5.13 -10.06
CA ALA A 32 9.95 -6.12 -10.75
C ALA A 32 9.91 -5.96 -12.28
N ALA A 33 8.75 -5.63 -12.85
CA ALA A 33 8.60 -5.39 -14.27
C ALA A 33 9.40 -4.15 -14.73
N THR A 34 9.26 -3.02 -14.03
CA THR A 34 10.00 -1.79 -14.34
C THR A 34 11.52 -1.98 -14.21
N GLU A 35 11.99 -2.68 -13.18
CA GLU A 35 13.41 -2.96 -13.01
C GLU A 35 14.01 -3.79 -14.17
N ALA A 36 13.22 -4.72 -14.74
CA ALA A 36 13.64 -5.51 -15.88
C ALA A 36 13.74 -4.68 -17.17
N GLU A 37 12.88 -3.68 -17.34
CA GLU A 37 12.85 -2.80 -18.53
C GLU A 37 13.99 -1.77 -18.55
N MET A 38 14.51 -1.37 -17.39
CA MET A 38 15.57 -0.35 -17.28
C MET A 38 16.98 -0.84 -17.68
N ALA A 39 17.20 -2.14 -17.88
CA ALA A 39 18.53 -2.72 -18.04
C ALA A 39 18.97 -2.91 -19.51
N PRO A 40 20.19 -2.49 -19.93
CA PRO A 40 21.03 -1.41 -19.43
C PRO A 40 20.88 -0.15 -20.32
N LEU A 41 20.12 0.83 -19.86
CA LEU A 41 20.01 2.15 -20.48
C LEU A 41 20.80 3.21 -19.69
N PRO A 42 21.39 4.23 -20.33
CA PRO A 42 21.98 5.37 -19.61
C PRO A 42 20.94 6.06 -18.72
N ARG A 43 21.34 6.46 -17.50
CA ARG A 43 20.44 6.98 -16.44
C ARG A 43 19.45 8.06 -16.90
N ILE A 44 19.86 8.96 -17.80
CA ILE A 44 18.99 10.03 -18.30
C ILE A 44 17.74 9.51 -19.02
N PHE A 45 17.81 8.33 -19.63
CA PHE A 45 16.69 7.72 -20.35
C PHE A 45 15.71 6.97 -19.43
N VAL A 46 16.07 6.77 -18.16
CA VAL A 46 15.27 6.00 -17.19
C VAL A 46 14.99 6.82 -15.93
N LEU A 47 15.16 8.14 -15.99
CA LEU A 47 14.99 9.02 -14.82
C LEU A 47 13.54 9.05 -14.33
N GLU A 48 12.58 8.99 -15.25
CA GLU A 48 11.15 8.89 -14.91
C GLU A 48 10.83 7.54 -14.25
N ASP A 49 11.38 6.45 -14.78
CA ASP A 49 11.24 5.11 -14.19
C ASP A 49 11.91 5.03 -12.81
N GLU A 50 13.09 5.64 -12.64
CA GLU A 50 13.80 5.76 -11.36
C GLU A 50 12.93 6.46 -10.31
N TYR A 51 12.28 7.57 -10.67
CA TYR A 51 11.35 8.29 -9.79
C TYR A 51 10.10 7.44 -9.46
N ALA A 52 9.48 6.83 -10.47
CA ALA A 52 8.31 6.00 -10.29
C ALA A 52 8.61 4.78 -9.39
N LEU A 53 9.79 4.18 -9.55
CA LEU A 53 10.28 3.07 -8.75
C LEU A 53 10.50 3.48 -7.29
N ALA A 54 11.06 4.67 -7.06
CA ALA A 54 11.23 5.20 -5.71
C ALA A 54 9.89 5.33 -4.96
N LEU A 55 8.85 5.85 -5.63
CA LEU A 55 7.52 5.96 -5.04
C LEU A 55 6.88 4.60 -4.78
N ARG A 56 6.97 3.67 -5.73
CA ARG A 56 6.39 2.31 -5.59
C ARG A 56 7.04 1.54 -4.46
N ARG A 57 8.37 1.63 -4.32
CA ARG A 57 9.09 0.98 -3.21
C ARG A 57 8.64 1.54 -1.86
N ALA A 58 8.46 2.86 -1.76
CA ALA A 58 7.92 3.48 -0.56
C ALA A 58 6.48 3.01 -0.26
N GLU A 59 5.64 2.87 -1.28
CA GLU A 59 4.30 2.32 -1.13
C GLU A 59 4.31 0.86 -0.67
N ALA A 60 5.14 0.00 -1.28
CA ALA A 60 5.26 -1.40 -0.90
C ALA A 60 5.71 -1.58 0.56
N GLU A 61 6.69 -0.78 0.99
CA GLU A 61 7.16 -0.73 2.37
C GLU A 61 6.03 -0.35 3.34
N TRP A 62 5.30 0.72 3.01
CA TRP A 62 4.17 1.17 3.82
C TRP A 62 3.05 0.12 3.89
N LEU A 63 2.68 -0.49 2.76
CA LEU A 63 1.69 -1.57 2.70
C LEU A 63 2.10 -2.77 3.55
N ARG A 64 3.39 -3.15 3.53
CA ARG A 64 3.91 -4.21 4.38
C ARG A 64 3.72 -3.89 5.87
N SER A 65 4.18 -2.72 6.31
CA SER A 65 4.06 -2.29 7.71
C SER A 65 2.60 -2.31 8.18
N VAL A 66 1.68 -1.76 7.39
CA VAL A 66 0.26 -1.72 7.77
C VAL A 66 -0.35 -3.11 7.83
N VAL A 67 -0.05 -4.00 6.87
CA VAL A 67 -0.53 -5.38 6.91
C VAL A 67 0.00 -6.12 8.14
N ASP A 68 1.26 -5.91 8.52
CA ASP A 68 1.86 -6.52 9.70
C ASP A 68 1.22 -6.00 10.99
N ASP A 69 0.94 -4.69 11.07
CA ASP A 69 0.23 -4.09 12.20
C ASP A 69 -1.21 -4.64 12.33
N LEU A 70 -1.91 -4.81 11.20
CA LEU A 70 -3.26 -5.40 11.19
C LEU A 70 -3.24 -6.87 11.64
N ARG A 71 -2.29 -7.66 11.15
CA ARG A 71 -2.18 -9.10 11.48
C ARG A 71 -1.73 -9.36 12.91
N SER A 72 -0.88 -8.49 13.44
CA SER A 72 -0.46 -8.55 14.85
C SER A 72 -1.50 -8.01 15.82
N GLY A 73 -2.51 -7.28 15.31
CA GLY A 73 -3.49 -6.56 16.13
C GLY A 73 -2.96 -5.25 16.73
N ALA A 74 -1.75 -4.82 16.36
CA ALA A 74 -1.22 -3.50 16.73
C ALA A 74 -2.06 -2.36 16.11
N LEU A 75 -2.61 -2.60 14.93
CA LEU A 75 -3.61 -1.75 14.29
C LEU A 75 -4.96 -2.48 14.25
N TRP A 76 -5.96 -1.92 14.92
CA TRP A 76 -7.31 -2.47 15.00
C TRP A 76 -8.33 -1.35 15.16
N TRP A 77 -9.59 -1.65 14.84
CA TRP A 77 -10.73 -0.78 15.11
C TRP A 77 -12.00 -1.62 15.22
N ASP A 78 -13.05 -0.99 15.73
CA ASP A 78 -14.43 -1.46 15.62
C ASP A 78 -15.36 -0.28 15.28
N LEU A 79 -16.65 -0.57 15.07
CA LEU A 79 -17.64 0.46 14.76
C LEU A 79 -17.86 1.47 15.90
N SER A 80 -17.53 1.12 17.15
CA SER A 80 -17.66 2.03 18.30
C SER A 80 -16.54 3.08 18.29
N LEU A 81 -15.32 2.68 17.93
CA LEU A 81 -14.17 3.55 17.77
C LEU A 81 -14.40 4.55 16.63
N VAL A 82 -14.92 4.09 15.48
CA VAL A 82 -15.23 4.96 14.32
C VAL A 82 -16.34 5.96 14.64
N LYS A 83 -17.41 5.52 15.32
CA LYS A 83 -18.52 6.41 15.75
C LYS A 83 -18.08 7.45 16.79
N GLY A 84 -17.05 7.17 17.59
CA GLY A 84 -16.50 8.14 18.55
C GLY A 84 -15.83 9.35 17.88
N PHE A 85 -15.34 9.20 16.65
CA PHE A 85 -14.74 10.29 15.85
C PHE A 85 -15.73 10.97 14.90
N ALA A 86 -16.79 10.26 14.50
CA ALA A 86 -17.95 10.85 13.85
C ALA A 86 -18.87 11.45 14.93
N GLY A 87 -18.52 12.65 15.43
CA GLY A 87 -19.35 13.39 16.39
C GLY A 87 -20.82 13.57 15.94
N PRO A 88 -21.72 13.99 16.86
CA PRO A 88 -23.18 13.87 16.74
C PRO A 88 -23.78 14.46 15.47
#